data_AF-A0A3M1X0Y4-F1
#
_entry.id   AF-A0A3M1X0Y4-F1
#
_cell.length_a   1.000
_cell.length_b   1.000
_cell.length_c   1.000
_cell.angle_alpha   90.00
_cell.angle_beta   90.00
_cell.angle_gamma   90.00
#
_symmetry.space_group_name_H-M   'P 1'
#
loop_
_entity.id
_entity.type
_entity.pdbx_description
1 polymer ?
#
loop_
_entity_poly.entity_id
_entity_poly.type
_entity_poly.pdbx_seq_one_letter_code
_entity_poly.pdbx_strand_id
1 'polypeptide(L)'
;MLLLVFIGLYLPVQPYPVDGFNITHIRRLLRLQLIEEGRLAGTKLLPGQTRSRASIQLNLTGSRGDSLAQLPPPDPELQKAVGRLFPNMHESYALTLLDITPGRPVRYAGWQEKRGFQPGSVGKLAVAIGLFTEMQRLYPDSFQERMDLLCTTQVRAGSWALPNEHTVPFYDPETQRFAKRTLQENDVFSLFEWLDHMLSVSSNGAASVVWREAILMRAFGVNYPVSEARADSFFRETPRDSLSRLTVAVVNEPLRALGITEDEWR
;
A
#
# COMPACT_ATOMS: atom_id res chain seq x y z
N MET A 1 3.09 49.78 -31.17
CA MET A 1 3.07 49.07 -29.88
C MET A 1 2.45 47.70 -30.13
N LEU A 2 3.25 46.62 -30.10
CA LEU A 2 2.74 45.28 -30.41
C LEU A 2 1.98 44.71 -29.21
N LEU A 3 0.74 44.26 -29.40
CA LEU A 3 -0.06 43.66 -28.34
C LEU A 3 0.23 42.15 -28.27
N LEU A 4 1.02 41.73 -27.28
CA LEU A 4 1.30 40.32 -27.01
C LEU A 4 0.11 39.66 -26.31
N VAL A 5 -0.63 38.82 -27.03
CA VAL A 5 -1.70 37.99 -26.47
C VAL A 5 -1.08 36.76 -25.81
N PHE A 6 -1.06 36.75 -24.48
CA PHE A 6 -0.74 35.53 -23.72
C PHE A 6 -1.91 34.55 -23.77
N ILE A 7 -1.82 33.56 -24.68
CA ILE A 7 -2.66 32.37 -24.61
C ILE A 7 -2.11 31.49 -23.48
N GLY A 8 -2.71 31.59 -22.30
CA GLY A 8 -2.40 30.69 -21.20
C GLY A 8 -2.78 29.25 -21.56
N LEU A 9 -1.79 28.38 -21.76
CA LEU A 9 -2.04 26.95 -21.85
C LEU A 9 -2.58 26.47 -20.50
N TYR A 10 -3.87 26.13 -20.45
CA TYR A 10 -4.42 25.34 -19.37
C TYR A 10 -3.84 23.92 -19.46
N LEU A 11 -2.77 23.66 -18.71
CA LEU A 11 -2.34 22.30 -18.45
C LEU A 11 -3.42 21.61 -17.59
N PRO A 12 -4.04 20.51 -18.04
CA PRO A 12 -5.06 19.83 -17.27
C PRO A 12 -4.46 19.27 -15.97
N VAL A 13 -5.04 19.66 -14.84
CA VAL A 13 -4.69 19.13 -13.52
C VAL A 13 -5.18 17.68 -13.45
N GLN A 14 -4.26 16.73 -13.60
CA GLN A 14 -4.53 15.28 -13.66
C GLN A 14 -5.04 14.74 -12.30
N PRO A 15 -6.14 13.95 -12.21
CA PRO A 15 -6.83 13.54 -10.95
C PRO A 15 -6.05 12.55 -10.03
N TYR A 16 -6.33 12.46 -8.71
CA TYR A 16 -5.55 11.58 -7.77
C TYR A 16 -6.21 10.21 -7.65
N PRO A 17 -5.48 9.13 -7.94
CA PRO A 17 -6.15 7.91 -8.34
C PRO A 17 -7.01 8.24 -9.57
N VAL A 18 -7.83 7.28 -10.01
CA VAL A 18 -8.58 7.39 -11.27
C VAL A 18 -7.63 7.40 -12.49
N ASP A 19 -6.78 8.41 -12.67
CA ASP A 19 -5.80 8.57 -13.77
C ASP A 19 -4.65 7.54 -13.82
N GLY A 20 -4.43 6.83 -12.71
CA GLY A 20 -3.22 6.03 -12.50
C GLY A 20 -3.06 4.82 -13.44
N PHE A 21 -4.06 4.51 -14.27
CA PHE A 21 -4.03 3.36 -15.17
C PHE A 21 -2.84 3.38 -16.13
N ASN A 22 -2.52 4.53 -16.74
CA ASN A 22 -1.45 4.62 -17.75
C ASN A 22 -0.04 4.30 -17.21
N ILE A 23 0.14 4.31 -15.89
CA ILE A 23 1.44 4.14 -15.22
C ILE A 23 1.51 2.81 -14.45
N THR A 24 0.36 2.30 -13.98
CA THR A 24 0.27 1.12 -13.12
C THR A 24 -0.35 -0.09 -13.80
N HIS A 25 -1.04 0.12 -14.92
CA HIS A 25 -1.89 -0.83 -15.64
C HIS A 25 -2.97 -1.52 -14.79
N ILE A 26 -3.24 -1.04 -13.56
CA ILE A 26 -4.29 -1.57 -12.67
C ILE A 26 -5.65 -1.34 -13.34
N ARG A 27 -6.26 -2.42 -13.87
CA ARG A 27 -7.41 -2.32 -14.78
C ARG A 27 -8.62 -1.67 -14.11
N ARG A 28 -8.81 -1.91 -12.81
CA ARG A 28 -9.89 -1.25 -12.04
C ARG A 28 -9.79 0.27 -12.00
N LEU A 29 -8.61 0.88 -12.20
CA LEU A 29 -8.46 2.35 -12.26
C LEU A 29 -9.04 2.91 -13.55
N LEU A 30 -8.78 2.28 -14.70
CA LEU A 30 -9.38 2.67 -15.99
C LEU A 30 -10.91 2.71 -15.91
N ARG A 31 -11.52 1.73 -15.22
CA ARG A 31 -12.97 1.75 -14.99
C ARG A 31 -13.44 3.00 -14.24
N LEU A 32 -12.72 3.39 -13.18
CA LEU A 32 -13.04 4.62 -12.43
C LEU A 32 -12.85 5.86 -13.31
N GLN A 33 -11.81 5.87 -14.15
CA GLN A 33 -11.53 6.95 -15.09
C GLN A 33 -12.64 7.13 -16.11
N LEU A 34 -13.08 6.05 -16.75
CA LEU A 34 -14.17 6.11 -17.72
C LEU A 34 -15.49 6.54 -17.08
N ILE A 35 -15.72 6.25 -15.80
CA ILE A 35 -16.91 6.74 -15.06
C ILE A 35 -16.81 8.24 -14.78
N GLU A 36 -15.67 8.74 -14.31
CA GLU A 36 -15.48 10.17 -14.02
C GLU A 36 -15.47 11.02 -15.31
N GLU A 37 -14.96 10.47 -16.41
CA GLU A 37 -15.03 11.06 -17.76
C GLU A 37 -16.46 10.97 -18.39
N GLY A 38 -17.42 10.31 -17.73
CA GLY A 38 -18.78 10.13 -18.25
C GLY A 38 -18.90 9.17 -19.45
N ARG A 39 -17.83 8.42 -19.77
CA ARG A 39 -17.73 7.47 -20.89
C ARG A 39 -18.22 6.07 -20.54
N LEU A 40 -18.39 5.76 -19.25
CA LEU A 40 -18.92 4.50 -18.73
C LEU A 40 -19.95 4.80 -17.63
N ALA A 41 -21.09 4.10 -17.65
CA ALA A 41 -22.09 4.23 -16.61
C ALA A 41 -21.59 3.64 -15.26
N GLY A 42 -21.81 4.36 -14.16
CA GLY A 42 -21.43 3.89 -12.84
C GLY A 42 -21.71 4.91 -11.72
N THR A 43 -21.39 4.52 -10.49
CA THR A 43 -21.46 5.41 -9.32
C THR A 43 -20.42 6.52 -9.45
N LYS A 44 -20.88 7.78 -9.48
CA LYS A 44 -19.99 8.95 -9.46
C LYS A 44 -19.12 8.96 -8.20
N LEU A 45 -17.87 9.35 -8.36
CA LEU A 45 -16.88 9.36 -7.30
C LEU A 45 -17.08 10.56 -6.35
N LEU A 46 -16.70 10.38 -5.09
CA LEU A 46 -16.67 11.47 -4.12
C LEU A 46 -15.49 12.42 -4.42
N PRO A 47 -15.56 13.72 -4.11
CA PRO A 47 -14.50 14.69 -4.44
C PRO A 47 -13.10 14.40 -3.88
N GLY A 48 -12.98 13.54 -2.86
CA GLY A 48 -11.69 13.06 -2.35
C GLY A 48 -11.10 11.90 -3.18
N GLN A 49 -11.94 11.13 -3.86
CA GLN A 49 -11.56 9.97 -4.68
C GLN A 49 -11.05 10.37 -6.08
N THR A 50 -11.12 11.65 -6.45
CA THR A 50 -10.83 12.19 -7.79
C THR A 50 -9.62 13.15 -7.83
N ARG A 51 -8.80 13.26 -6.77
CA ARG A 51 -8.15 14.53 -6.35
C ARG A 51 -7.20 15.25 -7.35
N SER A 52 -5.88 15.06 -7.28
CA SER A 52 -4.93 15.27 -8.41
C SER A 52 -3.72 14.32 -8.29
N ARG A 53 -3.16 13.66 -9.32
CA ARG A 53 -2.04 12.70 -9.13
C ARG A 53 -0.81 13.40 -8.54
N ALA A 54 -0.61 14.62 -8.99
CA ALA A 54 0.29 15.63 -8.45
C ALA A 54 -0.14 16.26 -7.11
N SER A 55 -1.24 15.81 -6.48
CA SER A 55 -1.68 16.20 -5.14
C SER A 55 -1.28 15.22 -4.04
N ILE A 56 -0.46 14.19 -4.32
CA ILE A 56 0.33 13.61 -3.22
C ILE A 56 1.22 14.73 -2.70
N GLN A 57 1.06 15.05 -1.43
CA GLN A 57 2.01 15.88 -0.72
C GLN A 57 2.52 15.05 0.45
N LEU A 58 3.78 14.60 0.32
CA LEU A 58 4.47 13.97 1.42
C LEU A 58 4.66 15.02 2.51
N ASN A 59 3.96 14.83 3.62
CA ASN A 59 4.18 15.58 4.84
C ASN A 59 5.34 14.92 5.60
N LEU A 60 5.87 15.61 6.63
CA LEU A 60 6.96 15.08 7.46
C LEU A 60 8.21 14.76 6.64
N THR A 61 8.67 15.73 5.84
CA THR A 61 9.90 15.63 5.04
C THR A 61 10.99 16.54 5.61
N GLY A 62 12.25 16.17 5.42
CA GLY A 62 13.40 16.87 5.98
C GLY A 62 13.30 16.98 7.50
N SER A 63 13.73 18.10 8.08
CA SER A 63 13.79 18.31 9.53
C SER A 63 12.47 18.12 10.30
N ARG A 64 11.29 18.17 9.64
CA ARG A 64 9.98 17.83 10.24
C ARG A 64 9.71 16.33 10.36
N GLY A 65 10.37 15.50 9.54
CA GLY A 65 10.26 14.04 9.53
C GLY A 65 11.45 13.35 10.17
N ASP A 66 12.66 13.81 9.85
CA ASP A 66 13.93 13.24 10.35
C ASP A 66 14.03 13.31 11.89
N SER A 67 13.27 14.21 12.53
CA SER A 67 13.17 14.35 13.98
C SER A 67 12.17 13.38 14.64
N LEU A 68 11.29 12.71 13.88
CA LEU A 68 10.22 11.85 14.40
C LEU A 68 10.68 10.44 14.82
N ALA A 69 11.98 10.15 14.78
CA ALA A 69 12.54 9.04 15.54
C ALA A 69 12.23 9.13 17.04
N GLN A 70 11.86 10.33 17.54
CA GLN A 70 11.20 10.54 18.83
C GLN A 70 9.97 11.42 18.64
N LEU A 71 8.84 11.02 19.23
CA LEU A 71 7.64 11.87 19.26
C LEU A 71 7.87 13.08 20.19
N PRO A 72 7.31 14.26 19.88
CA PRO A 72 7.37 15.39 20.80
C PRO A 72 6.60 15.06 22.09
N PRO A 73 6.91 15.73 23.23
CA PRO A 73 6.16 15.53 24.47
C PRO A 73 4.68 15.87 24.26
N PRO A 74 3.75 15.23 25.00
CA PRO A 74 2.32 15.49 24.87
C PRO A 74 1.97 16.97 25.07
N ASP A 75 1.26 17.55 24.11
CA ASP A 75 0.79 18.92 24.14
C ASP A 75 -0.40 19.04 25.13
N PRO A 76 -0.32 19.89 26.18
CA PRO A 76 -1.34 19.91 27.23
C PRO A 76 -2.75 20.29 26.73
N GLU A 77 -2.86 21.14 25.71
CA GLU A 77 -4.16 21.55 25.17
C GLU A 77 -4.77 20.44 24.31
N LEU A 78 -3.98 19.83 23.44
CA LEU A 78 -4.38 18.69 22.59
C LEU A 78 -4.73 17.48 23.44
N GLN A 79 -3.93 17.15 24.46
CA GLN A 79 -4.22 16.08 25.41
C GLN A 79 -5.53 16.32 26.17
N LYS A 80 -5.79 17.57 26.60
CA LYS A 80 -7.06 17.96 27.26
C LYS A 80 -8.26 17.99 26.29
N ALA A 81 -8.02 18.16 24.99
CA ALA A 81 -9.06 18.03 23.96
C ALA A 81 -9.39 16.55 23.72
N VAL A 82 -8.36 15.70 23.52
CA VAL A 82 -8.49 14.24 23.36
C VAL A 82 -9.22 13.62 24.55
N GLY A 83 -8.81 13.92 25.78
CA GLY A 83 -9.47 13.40 26.98
C GLY A 83 -10.94 13.81 27.13
N ARG A 84 -11.34 14.94 26.53
CA ARG A 84 -12.74 15.40 26.53
C ARG A 84 -13.61 14.72 25.46
N LEU A 85 -13.02 14.18 24.39
CA LEU A 85 -13.76 13.41 23.38
C LEU A 85 -14.22 12.05 23.91
N PHE A 86 -13.49 11.48 24.87
CA PHE A 86 -13.70 10.13 25.37
C PHE A 86 -13.62 10.06 26.91
N PRO A 87 -14.51 10.75 27.65
CA PRO A 87 -14.41 10.88 29.11
C PRO A 87 -14.47 9.55 29.87
N ASN A 88 -15.04 8.50 29.24
CA ASN A 88 -15.10 7.13 29.75
C ASN A 88 -14.58 6.14 28.69
N MET A 89 -13.44 6.42 28.03
CA MET A 89 -12.88 5.49 27.05
C MET A 89 -12.60 4.14 27.72
N HIS A 90 -13.22 3.06 27.21
CA HIS A 90 -12.98 1.71 27.74
C HIS A 90 -11.49 1.36 27.60
N GLU A 91 -10.95 0.59 28.54
CA GLU A 91 -9.52 0.22 28.53
C GLU A 91 -9.10 -0.57 27.29
N SER A 92 -10.04 -1.15 26.56
CA SER A 92 -9.81 -1.83 25.27
C SER A 92 -9.44 -0.91 24.11
N TYR A 93 -9.33 0.41 24.34
CA TYR A 93 -8.96 1.39 23.31
C TYR A 93 -7.64 2.09 23.66
N ALA A 94 -6.81 2.28 22.64
CA ALA A 94 -5.68 3.18 22.66
C ALA A 94 -5.80 4.21 21.52
N LEU A 95 -5.11 5.34 21.66
CA LEU A 95 -5.09 6.43 20.70
C LEU A 95 -3.72 7.09 20.66
N THR A 96 -3.24 7.36 19.46
CA THR A 96 -2.02 8.13 19.18
C THR A 96 -2.41 9.19 18.16
N LEU A 97 -2.28 10.47 18.51
CA LEU A 97 -2.62 11.60 17.65
C LEU A 97 -1.40 12.50 17.45
N LEU A 98 -1.00 12.68 16.19
CA LEU A 98 0.05 13.61 15.79
C LEU A 98 -0.56 14.71 14.92
N ASP A 99 -0.64 15.93 15.45
CA ASP A 99 -1.02 17.12 14.69
C ASP A 99 0.19 17.60 13.89
N ILE A 100 0.14 17.36 12.58
CA ILE A 100 1.22 17.67 11.64
C ILE A 100 0.94 18.92 10.79
N THR A 101 -0.05 19.74 11.17
CA THR A 101 -0.55 20.89 10.40
C THR A 101 0.58 21.75 9.82
N PRO A 102 0.60 22.03 8.50
CA PRO A 102 1.59 22.90 7.87
C PRO A 102 1.65 24.28 8.52
N GLY A 103 2.88 24.82 8.67
CA GLY A 103 3.11 26.12 9.31
C GLY A 103 2.94 26.15 10.84
N ARG A 104 2.60 25.03 11.49
CA ARG A 104 2.53 24.89 12.96
C ARG A 104 3.61 23.94 13.50
N PRO A 105 4.02 24.07 14.77
CA PRO A 105 4.76 23.02 15.46
C PRO A 105 4.00 21.69 15.41
N VAL A 106 4.73 20.58 15.35
CA VAL A 106 4.13 19.25 15.47
C VAL A 106 3.71 19.07 16.93
N ARG A 107 2.47 18.64 17.17
CA ARG A 107 1.93 18.39 18.52
C ARG A 107 1.49 16.94 18.65
N TYR A 108 1.67 16.38 19.84
CA TYR A 108 1.35 14.99 20.14
C TYR A 108 0.33 14.87 21.27
N ALA A 109 -0.52 13.85 21.21
CA ALA A 109 -1.36 13.40 22.33
C ALA A 109 -1.53 11.88 22.27
N GLY A 110 -1.55 11.25 23.44
CA GLY A 110 -1.58 9.79 23.59
C GLY A 110 -2.60 9.31 24.62
N TRP A 111 -3.09 8.09 24.45
CA TRP A 111 -3.88 7.37 25.44
C TRP A 111 -3.62 5.87 25.30
N GLN A 112 -3.05 5.25 26.33
CA GLN A 112 -2.64 3.84 26.32
C GLN A 112 -1.77 3.46 25.10
N GLU A 113 -0.98 4.40 24.59
CA GLU A 113 -0.22 4.30 23.33
C GLU A 113 0.79 3.14 23.30
N LYS A 114 1.18 2.62 24.46
CA LYS A 114 2.10 1.47 24.62
C LYS A 114 1.39 0.12 24.77
N ARG A 115 0.06 0.08 24.69
CA ARG A 115 -0.72 -1.16 24.80
C ARG A 115 -0.69 -1.90 23.46
N GLY A 116 -0.22 -3.14 23.46
CA GLY A 116 -0.22 -4.00 22.28
C GLY A 116 -1.63 -4.46 21.88
N PHE A 117 -1.89 -4.47 20.57
CA PHE A 117 -3.13 -4.97 19.96
C PHE A 117 -2.81 -5.88 18.78
N GLN A 118 -3.75 -6.76 18.42
CA GLN A 118 -3.69 -7.43 17.12
C GLN A 118 -3.94 -6.40 16.02
N PRO A 119 -3.00 -6.19 15.06
CA PRO A 119 -3.08 -5.12 14.07
C PRO A 119 -4.18 -5.35 13.01
N GLY A 120 -4.67 -6.59 12.90
CA GLY A 120 -5.59 -7.00 11.86
C GLY A 120 -5.07 -6.62 10.47
N SER A 121 -5.93 -6.03 9.64
CA SER A 121 -5.56 -5.58 8.30
C SER A 121 -4.48 -4.50 8.23
N VAL A 122 -4.17 -3.78 9.32
CA VAL A 122 -3.04 -2.82 9.33
C VAL A 122 -1.72 -3.54 9.08
N GLY A 123 -1.61 -4.82 9.45
CA GLY A 123 -0.44 -5.66 9.17
C GLY A 123 -0.10 -5.84 7.69
N LYS A 124 -1.03 -5.55 6.77
CA LYS A 124 -0.74 -5.53 5.32
C LYS A 124 0.25 -4.43 4.94
N LEU A 125 0.42 -3.40 5.76
CA LEU A 125 1.48 -2.39 5.60
C LEU A 125 2.86 -2.99 5.82
N ALA A 126 3.04 -3.91 6.77
CA ALA A 126 4.29 -4.62 6.99
C ALA A 126 4.66 -5.49 5.77
N VAL A 127 3.68 -6.17 5.17
CA VAL A 127 3.85 -6.92 3.92
C VAL A 127 4.22 -6.00 2.75
N ALA A 128 3.58 -4.83 2.63
CA ALA A 128 3.91 -3.84 1.60
C ALA A 128 5.34 -3.28 1.78
N ILE A 129 5.75 -2.98 3.01
CA ILE A 129 7.12 -2.55 3.34
C ILE A 129 8.12 -3.65 2.95
N GLY A 130 7.85 -4.91 3.30
CA GLY A 130 8.69 -6.05 2.88
C GLY A 130 8.86 -6.14 1.37
N LEU A 131 7.75 -6.09 0.61
CA LEU A 131 7.80 -6.05 -0.85
C LEU A 131 8.65 -4.88 -1.38
N PHE A 132 8.41 -3.66 -0.90
CA PHE A 132 9.17 -2.49 -1.36
C PHE A 132 10.65 -2.52 -0.98
N THR A 133 11.00 -3.09 0.18
CA THR A 133 12.40 -3.31 0.57
C THR A 133 13.09 -4.32 -0.33
N GLU A 134 12.42 -5.42 -0.69
CA GLU A 134 12.97 -6.37 -1.66
C GLU A 134 13.12 -5.76 -3.06
N MET A 135 12.14 -4.99 -3.53
CA MET A 135 12.23 -4.25 -4.79
C MET A 135 13.39 -3.23 -4.78
N GLN A 136 13.60 -2.52 -3.67
CA GLN A 136 14.74 -1.63 -3.46
C GLN A 136 16.07 -2.40 -3.40
N ARG A 137 16.08 -3.64 -2.90
CA ARG A 137 17.28 -4.51 -2.90
C ARG A 137 17.63 -5.04 -4.29
N LEU A 138 16.62 -5.35 -5.11
CA LEU A 138 16.82 -5.78 -6.51
C LEU A 138 17.25 -4.63 -7.42
N TYR A 139 16.62 -3.46 -7.28
CA TYR A 139 16.79 -2.32 -8.18
C TYR A 139 17.08 -1.03 -7.38
N PRO A 140 18.27 -0.88 -6.77
CA PRO A 140 18.54 0.16 -5.77
C PRO A 140 18.40 1.60 -6.27
N ASP A 141 18.72 1.85 -7.54
CA ASP A 141 18.79 3.21 -8.10
C ASP A 141 17.75 3.46 -9.21
N SER A 142 16.85 2.51 -9.45
CA SER A 142 15.92 2.53 -10.58
C SER A 142 14.47 2.43 -10.13
N PHE A 143 13.76 3.56 -10.20
CA PHE A 143 12.30 3.58 -10.05
C PHE A 143 11.60 2.88 -11.22
N GLN A 144 12.13 3.01 -12.44
CA GLN A 144 11.50 2.44 -13.63
C GLN A 144 11.50 0.90 -13.59
N GLU A 145 12.62 0.25 -13.27
CA GLU A 145 12.65 -1.22 -13.20
C GLU A 145 11.75 -1.78 -12.10
N ARG A 146 11.57 -1.06 -10.99
CA ARG A 146 10.58 -1.41 -9.95
C ARG A 146 9.14 -1.32 -10.44
N MET A 147 8.83 -0.29 -11.23
CA MET A 147 7.53 -0.12 -11.85
C MET A 147 7.28 -1.21 -12.91
N ASP A 148 8.27 -1.47 -13.76
CA ASP A 148 8.21 -2.53 -14.77
C ASP A 148 8.02 -3.90 -14.11
N LEU A 149 8.71 -4.20 -13.00
CA LEU A 149 8.52 -5.42 -12.22
C LEU A 149 7.07 -5.57 -11.73
N LEU A 150 6.49 -4.51 -11.13
CA LEU A 150 5.10 -4.53 -10.67
C LEU A 150 4.09 -4.71 -11.81
N CYS A 151 4.32 -4.02 -12.94
CA CYS A 151 3.42 -4.01 -14.09
C CYS A 151 3.47 -5.29 -14.92
N THR A 152 4.67 -5.83 -15.16
CA THR A 152 4.89 -6.94 -16.10
C THR A 152 4.81 -8.32 -15.45
N THR A 153 5.15 -8.45 -14.16
CA THR A 153 5.10 -9.75 -13.47
C THR A 153 3.65 -10.19 -13.30
N GLN A 154 3.21 -11.16 -14.12
CA GLN A 154 1.91 -11.80 -14.02
C GLN A 154 1.97 -12.95 -13.02
N VAL A 155 1.10 -12.91 -12.02
CA VAL A 155 1.17 -13.78 -10.85
C VAL A 155 -0.16 -14.51 -10.69
N ARG A 156 -0.14 -15.84 -10.72
CA ARG A 156 -1.32 -16.67 -10.43
C ARG A 156 -1.56 -16.72 -8.92
N ALA A 157 -2.84 -16.65 -8.57
CA ALA A 157 -3.37 -16.73 -7.22
C ALA A 157 -2.91 -18.01 -6.50
N GLY A 158 -3.14 -19.16 -7.14
CA GLY A 158 -2.85 -20.47 -6.56
C GLY A 158 -3.61 -20.71 -5.25
N SER A 159 -3.15 -21.70 -4.47
CA SER A 159 -3.65 -21.94 -3.11
C SER A 159 -3.41 -20.78 -2.15
N TRP A 160 -2.46 -19.90 -2.45
CA TRP A 160 -2.06 -18.76 -1.61
C TRP A 160 -3.16 -17.71 -1.43
N ALA A 161 -4.03 -17.55 -2.42
CA ALA A 161 -5.17 -16.64 -2.34
C ALA A 161 -6.39 -17.22 -1.58
N LEU A 162 -6.27 -18.44 -1.04
CA LEU A 162 -7.38 -19.22 -0.48
C LEU A 162 -7.09 -19.64 0.99
N PRO A 163 -8.11 -19.70 1.86
CA PRO A 163 -9.47 -19.17 1.66
C PRO A 163 -9.48 -17.64 1.64
N ASN A 164 -10.51 -17.04 1.03
CA ASN A 164 -10.76 -15.61 1.10
C ASN A 164 -12.25 -15.30 1.22
N GLU A 165 -12.54 -14.23 1.97
CA GLU A 165 -13.90 -13.72 2.21
C GLU A 165 -14.14 -12.38 1.49
N HIS A 166 -13.06 -11.65 1.18
CA HIS A 166 -13.13 -10.35 0.52
C HIS A 166 -13.29 -10.49 -1.00
N THR A 167 -14.27 -9.77 -1.56
CA THR A 167 -14.39 -9.65 -3.01
C THR A 167 -13.42 -8.62 -3.57
N VAL A 168 -12.79 -8.93 -4.70
CA VAL A 168 -11.89 -8.00 -5.42
C VAL A 168 -12.54 -7.57 -6.75
N PRO A 169 -12.18 -6.39 -7.30
CA PRO A 169 -12.72 -5.90 -8.56
C PRO A 169 -12.00 -6.47 -9.79
N PHE A 170 -12.73 -7.22 -10.60
CA PHE A 170 -12.30 -7.65 -11.94
C PHE A 170 -12.83 -6.65 -12.96
N TYR A 171 -11.93 -6.09 -13.78
CA TYR A 171 -12.31 -5.25 -14.91
C TYR A 171 -11.52 -5.65 -16.15
N ASP A 172 -12.22 -5.80 -17.26
CA ASP A 172 -11.66 -6.05 -18.58
C ASP A 172 -11.73 -4.74 -19.40
N PRO A 173 -10.57 -4.13 -19.74
CA PRO A 173 -10.51 -2.94 -20.58
C PRO A 173 -11.13 -3.08 -21.98
N GLU A 174 -11.08 -4.27 -22.58
CA GLU A 174 -11.51 -4.51 -23.96
C GLU A 174 -13.02 -4.72 -24.02
N THR A 175 -13.55 -5.62 -23.18
CA THR A 175 -15.00 -5.91 -23.15
C THR A 175 -15.80 -4.98 -22.23
N GLN A 176 -15.11 -4.10 -21.48
CA GLN A 176 -15.66 -3.24 -20.42
C GLN A 176 -16.43 -3.98 -19.32
N ARG A 177 -16.29 -5.31 -19.25
CA ARG A 177 -16.98 -6.14 -18.25
C ARG A 177 -16.39 -5.90 -16.88
N PHE A 178 -17.27 -5.79 -15.89
CA PHE A 178 -16.92 -5.59 -14.49
C PHE A 178 -17.61 -6.62 -13.61
N ALA A 179 -16.87 -7.20 -12.68
CA ALA A 179 -17.41 -8.04 -11.62
C ALA A 179 -16.70 -7.75 -10.29
N LYS A 180 -17.41 -7.97 -9.18
CA LYS A 180 -16.78 -8.17 -7.87
C LYS A 180 -17.07 -9.58 -7.41
N ARG A 181 -16.02 -10.36 -7.13
CA ARG A 181 -16.12 -11.72 -6.59
C ARG A 181 -14.92 -12.05 -5.73
N THR A 182 -15.02 -13.13 -4.96
CA THR A 182 -13.89 -13.74 -4.26
C THR A 182 -12.83 -14.21 -5.25
N LEU A 183 -11.59 -14.28 -4.77
CA LEU A 183 -10.45 -14.81 -5.53
C LEU A 183 -10.60 -16.32 -5.71
N GLN A 184 -10.15 -16.80 -6.86
CA GLN A 184 -10.11 -18.20 -7.28
C GLN A 184 -8.67 -18.59 -7.62
N GLU A 185 -8.35 -19.88 -7.52
CA GLU A 185 -6.99 -20.41 -7.70
C GLU A 185 -6.35 -20.03 -9.06
N ASN A 186 -7.16 -19.94 -10.11
CA ASN A 186 -6.72 -19.62 -11.47
C ASN A 186 -6.76 -18.12 -11.81
N ASP A 187 -7.03 -17.24 -10.85
CA ASP A 187 -6.97 -15.80 -11.09
C ASP A 187 -5.52 -15.36 -11.33
N VAL A 188 -5.33 -14.55 -12.38
CA VAL A 188 -4.03 -13.97 -12.74
C VAL A 188 -4.17 -12.45 -12.81
N PHE A 189 -3.27 -11.78 -12.09
CA PHE A 189 -3.17 -10.34 -11.99
C PHE A 189 -1.70 -9.94 -12.10
N SER A 190 -1.41 -8.69 -12.46
CA SER A 190 -0.07 -8.15 -12.26
C SER A 190 0.26 -8.10 -10.76
N LEU A 191 1.55 -8.13 -10.41
CA LEU A 191 1.98 -7.91 -9.03
C LEU A 191 1.46 -6.55 -8.48
N PHE A 192 1.32 -5.53 -9.34
CA PHE A 192 0.70 -4.27 -8.96
C PHE A 192 -0.79 -4.40 -8.62
N GLU A 193 -1.55 -5.18 -9.38
CA GLU A 193 -2.96 -5.44 -9.10
C GLU A 193 -3.14 -6.27 -7.81
N TRP A 194 -2.23 -7.20 -7.51
CA TRP A 194 -2.20 -7.88 -6.21
C TRP A 194 -1.93 -6.93 -5.04
N LEU A 195 -0.92 -6.07 -5.16
CA LEU A 195 -0.62 -5.02 -4.18
C LEU A 195 -1.80 -4.06 -3.98
N ASP A 196 -2.46 -3.67 -5.07
CA ASP A 196 -3.68 -2.86 -5.04
C ASP A 196 -4.84 -3.59 -4.35
N HIS A 197 -5.08 -4.86 -4.62
CA HIS A 197 -6.16 -5.62 -3.99
C HIS A 197 -5.89 -5.87 -2.50
N MET A 198 -4.62 -6.02 -2.12
CA MET A 198 -4.19 -6.07 -0.72
C MET A 198 -4.51 -4.75 0.01
N LEU A 199 -4.25 -3.60 -0.60
CA LEU A 199 -4.37 -2.29 0.08
C LEU A 199 -5.76 -1.65 -0.05
N SER A 200 -6.39 -1.69 -1.23
CA SER A 200 -7.61 -0.93 -1.55
C SER A 200 -8.91 -1.60 -1.06
N VAL A 201 -8.97 -2.94 -1.08
CA VAL A 201 -10.11 -3.74 -0.58
C VAL A 201 -9.72 -4.66 0.58
N SER A 202 -8.51 -4.48 1.12
CA SER A 202 -7.98 -5.21 2.27
C SER A 202 -7.95 -6.75 2.09
N SER A 203 -7.79 -7.26 0.87
CA SER A 203 -7.89 -8.71 0.63
C SER A 203 -6.76 -9.50 1.30
N ASN A 204 -7.12 -10.45 2.16
CA ASN A 204 -6.18 -11.38 2.81
C ASN A 204 -5.52 -12.31 1.79
N GLY A 205 -6.29 -12.83 0.82
CA GLY A 205 -5.73 -13.67 -0.25
C GLY A 205 -4.71 -12.93 -1.10
N ALA A 206 -4.98 -11.65 -1.42
CA ALA A 206 -4.01 -10.80 -2.10
C ALA A 206 -2.75 -10.54 -1.22
N ALA A 207 -2.93 -10.32 0.09
CA ALA A 207 -1.80 -10.15 1.01
C ALA A 207 -0.88 -11.37 1.05
N SER A 208 -1.45 -12.57 1.07
CA SER A 208 -0.69 -13.83 1.04
C SER A 208 0.09 -14.00 -0.27
N VAL A 209 -0.49 -13.63 -1.42
CA VAL A 209 0.23 -13.62 -2.70
C VAL A 209 1.36 -12.59 -2.70
N VAL A 210 1.12 -11.36 -2.25
CA VAL A 210 2.17 -10.31 -2.18
C VAL A 210 3.32 -10.74 -1.25
N TRP A 211 3.02 -11.36 -0.11
CA TRP A 211 4.04 -11.88 0.81
C TRP A 211 4.85 -13.01 0.20
N ARG A 212 4.20 -13.94 -0.51
CA ARG A 212 4.86 -15.00 -1.30
C ARG A 212 5.85 -14.40 -2.30
N GLU A 213 5.44 -13.38 -3.05
CA GLU A 213 6.31 -12.73 -4.03
C GLU A 213 7.50 -12.02 -3.38
N ALA A 214 7.32 -11.35 -2.24
CA ALA A 214 8.44 -10.78 -1.48
C ALA A 214 9.43 -11.87 -0.99
N ILE A 215 8.94 -13.04 -0.55
CA ILE A 215 9.79 -14.19 -0.20
C ILE A 215 10.57 -14.71 -1.42
N LEU A 216 9.93 -14.78 -2.58
CA LEU A 216 10.57 -15.20 -3.83
C LEU A 216 11.63 -14.17 -4.30
N MET A 217 11.37 -12.87 -4.18
CA MET A 217 12.39 -11.83 -4.42
C MET A 217 13.60 -12.02 -3.48
N ARG A 218 13.37 -12.27 -2.19
CA ARG A 218 14.45 -12.52 -1.22
C ARG A 218 15.28 -13.75 -1.62
N ALA A 219 14.61 -14.86 -1.93
CA ALA A 219 15.23 -16.14 -2.26
C ALA A 219 16.00 -16.16 -3.59
N PHE A 220 15.44 -15.57 -4.64
CA PHE A 220 16.01 -15.66 -5.99
C PHE A 220 16.88 -14.47 -6.40
N GLY A 221 16.77 -13.33 -5.71
CA GLY A 221 17.53 -12.12 -6.02
C GLY A 221 17.32 -11.70 -7.49
N VAL A 222 18.41 -11.41 -8.20
CA VAL A 222 18.40 -11.06 -9.64
C VAL A 222 17.81 -12.14 -10.57
N ASN A 223 17.51 -13.35 -10.07
CA ASN A 223 16.79 -14.39 -10.82
C ASN A 223 15.26 -14.31 -10.66
N TYR A 224 14.75 -13.35 -9.87
CA TYR A 224 13.33 -13.03 -9.80
C TYR A 224 12.96 -12.03 -10.94
N PRO A 225 11.80 -12.17 -11.61
CA PRO A 225 10.74 -13.15 -11.39
C PRO A 225 11.09 -14.55 -11.91
N VAL A 226 10.54 -15.57 -11.27
CA VAL A 226 10.70 -16.99 -11.64
C VAL A 226 9.42 -17.57 -12.22
N SER A 227 9.53 -18.69 -12.96
CA SER A 227 8.34 -19.44 -13.39
C SER A 227 7.60 -20.04 -12.20
N GLU A 228 6.29 -20.23 -12.35
CA GLU A 228 5.43 -20.80 -11.30
C GLU A 228 5.94 -22.16 -10.82
N ALA A 229 6.29 -23.07 -11.73
CA ALA A 229 6.86 -24.37 -11.36
C ALA A 229 8.15 -24.26 -10.52
N ARG A 230 8.96 -23.20 -10.71
CA ARG A 230 10.17 -22.93 -9.92
C ARG A 230 9.83 -22.34 -8.54
N ALA A 231 8.81 -21.47 -8.46
CA ALA A 231 8.28 -20.96 -7.19
C ALA A 231 7.68 -22.09 -6.34
N ASP A 232 6.81 -22.93 -6.93
CA ASP A 232 6.20 -24.07 -6.24
C ASP A 232 7.23 -25.09 -5.76
N SER A 233 8.27 -25.34 -6.57
CA SER A 233 9.38 -26.23 -6.18
C SER A 233 10.18 -25.65 -5.02
N PHE A 234 10.46 -24.35 -5.03
CA PHE A 234 11.10 -23.66 -3.91
C PHE A 234 10.33 -23.83 -2.59
N PHE A 235 9.02 -23.58 -2.56
CA PHE A 235 8.23 -23.74 -1.33
C PHE A 235 8.06 -25.19 -0.87
N ARG A 236 8.08 -26.15 -1.81
CA ARG A 236 7.99 -27.59 -1.53
C ARG A 236 9.30 -28.19 -0.99
N GLU A 237 10.44 -27.73 -1.51
CA GLU A 237 11.76 -28.34 -1.28
C GLU A 237 12.60 -27.61 -0.23
N THR A 238 12.29 -26.34 0.07
CA THR A 238 12.97 -25.59 1.13
C THR A 238 12.64 -26.18 2.51
N PRO A 239 13.64 -26.52 3.35
CA PRO A 239 13.41 -27.00 4.71
C PRO A 239 12.57 -26.02 5.53
N ARG A 240 11.59 -26.55 6.28
CA ARG A 240 10.58 -25.74 7.01
C ARG A 240 11.20 -24.64 7.89
N ASP A 241 12.28 -24.94 8.60
CA ASP A 241 12.94 -23.98 9.49
C ASP A 241 13.59 -22.83 8.70
N SER A 242 14.17 -23.13 7.53
CA SER A 242 14.75 -22.13 6.63
C SER A 242 13.67 -21.26 6.00
N LEU A 243 12.56 -21.87 5.56
CA LEU A 243 11.41 -21.15 5.04
C LEU A 243 10.78 -20.26 6.12
N SER A 244 10.61 -20.75 7.35
CA SER A 244 10.08 -19.98 8.48
C SER A 244 10.92 -18.74 8.78
N ARG A 245 12.26 -18.91 8.92
CA ARG A 245 13.18 -17.78 9.13
C ARG A 245 13.11 -16.76 8.00
N LEU A 246 13.09 -17.22 6.74
CA LEU A 246 13.01 -16.36 5.56
C LEU A 246 11.71 -15.55 5.53
N THR A 247 10.58 -16.21 5.76
CA THR A 247 9.23 -15.64 5.79
C THR A 247 9.09 -14.55 6.85
N VAL A 248 9.66 -14.76 8.04
CA VAL A 248 9.73 -13.74 9.11
C VAL A 248 10.68 -12.61 8.74
N ALA A 249 11.89 -12.92 8.25
CA ALA A 249 12.92 -11.94 7.92
C ALA A 249 12.44 -10.88 6.89
N VAL A 250 11.75 -11.32 5.83
CA VAL A 250 11.24 -10.45 4.76
C VAL A 250 10.28 -9.37 5.25
N VAL A 251 9.55 -9.60 6.34
CA VAL A 251 8.62 -8.62 6.92
C VAL A 251 9.25 -7.88 8.10
N ASN A 252 9.98 -8.59 8.97
CA ASN A 252 10.46 -8.00 10.22
C ASN A 252 11.77 -7.23 10.06
N GLU A 253 12.75 -7.68 9.24
CA GLU A 253 14.01 -6.94 9.06
C GLU A 253 13.79 -5.49 8.59
N PRO A 254 12.90 -5.20 7.61
CA PRO A 254 12.56 -3.83 7.24
C PRO A 254 12.01 -3.00 8.40
N LEU A 255 11.16 -3.59 9.26
CA LEU A 255 10.60 -2.91 10.42
C LEU A 255 11.67 -2.62 11.48
N ARG A 256 12.60 -3.57 11.73
CA ARG A 256 13.76 -3.33 12.61
C ARG A 256 14.66 -2.22 12.07
N ALA A 257 14.87 -2.15 10.75
CA ALA A 257 15.63 -1.07 10.12
C ALA A 257 14.96 0.31 10.25
N LEU A 258 13.63 0.35 10.40
CA LEU A 258 12.85 1.56 10.72
C LEU A 258 12.80 1.87 12.22
N GLY A 259 13.43 1.06 13.08
CA GLY A 259 13.43 1.22 14.53
C GLY A 259 12.23 0.63 15.26
N ILE A 260 11.29 -0.03 14.56
CA ILE A 260 10.16 -0.72 15.17
C ILE A 260 10.67 -2.04 15.79
N THR A 261 10.37 -2.29 17.07
CA THR A 261 10.99 -3.36 17.88
C THR A 261 10.17 -4.66 17.95
N GLU A 262 10.71 -5.71 18.60
CA GLU A 262 10.06 -7.02 18.76
C GLU A 262 8.91 -7.04 19.78
N ASP A 263 8.84 -6.04 20.66
CA ASP A 263 7.70 -5.80 21.54
C ASP A 263 6.57 -5.03 20.82
N GLU A 264 6.89 -4.21 19.82
CA GLU A 264 5.91 -3.50 18.99
C GLU A 264 5.33 -4.36 17.85
N TRP A 265 6.15 -5.20 17.21
CA TRP A 265 5.76 -6.05 16.08
C TRP A 265 6.46 -7.41 16.12
N ARG A 266 5.73 -8.52 15.87
CA ARG A 266 6.23 -9.90 15.92
C ARG A 266 5.90 -10.67 14.65
#